data_AF-A0A7C6N884-F1
#
_entry.id   AF-A0A7C6N884-F1
#
_cell.length_a   1.000
_cell.length_b   1.000
_cell.length_c   1.000
_cell.angle_alpha   90.00
_cell.angle_beta   90.00
_cell.angle_gamma   90.00
#
_symmetry.space_group_name_H-M   'P 1'
#
loop_
_entity.id
_entity.type
_entity.pdbx_description
1 polymer ?
#
loop_
_entity_poly.entity_id
_entity_poly.type
_entity_poly.pdbx_seq_one_letter_code
_entity_poly.pdbx_strand_id
1 'polypeptide(L)'
;MSIVTNSAYATLDTVRIDGIRYELRTDGEVGICSVINSEEKIVYSNAADKTIDYTKYSNYSGDIVIPQSVNYNGIDYTVTGISDYAFAHCYNLRSLSLPQTITSIGYSAFTYCTGISQIELPDAVSGIGVSALSGCHRLLDVKLPSNLDSVPAFLFSECLSIRDIKIPEGVVYVGVGAFEKCFRLESIHFPSTLNKIGSKSILSFQFELDCLSDVYINAVTPPVQERHPAVILEDLDRLFARKMPCILHVPTGSEEDYANAEGWNYFHTTVGFDVASGPDYNFKLDDEVKYNNHSYSSLKSILPDNIHEINGIAYTILSDEERTCSVIVSKILYHGNLEIPEKVSIDGTEYTVVALTHHAFTGCFCLESVKLPETIVNIESEVFKICFKLDSLRLPEKVKKITLTDCTSLRELIVESNEIDININMFGGISVSSNGPYGCQLLDDIYLLNAYEPSLVSLPVPKLLEKKPKVRLHVPEDALSAFKAVPEWNTNYEIIGIPAGQSKIKSVPMPLETVHYGIDGRVIDENTPGLHIIRMRDGKVIKRLVK
;
A
#
# COMPACT_ATOMS: atom_id res chain seq x y z
N MET A 1 0.13 -28.36 -4.87
CA MET A 1 -1.02 -29.25 -5.14
C MET A 1 -1.76 -28.71 -6.36
N SER A 2 -2.29 -29.59 -7.19
CA SER A 2 -2.94 -29.31 -8.47
C SER A 2 -3.79 -28.04 -8.46
N ILE A 3 -3.44 -27.10 -9.35
CA ILE A 3 -4.25 -25.93 -9.70
C ILE A 3 -5.55 -26.50 -10.27
N VAL A 4 -6.64 -26.39 -9.53
CA VAL A 4 -7.97 -26.62 -10.08
C VAL A 4 -8.30 -25.35 -10.88
N THR A 5 -7.90 -25.31 -12.15
CA THR A 5 -8.48 -24.38 -13.11
C THR A 5 -9.94 -24.75 -13.22
N ASN A 6 -10.81 -23.99 -12.57
CA ASN A 6 -12.24 -24.21 -12.64
C ASN A 6 -12.77 -23.62 -13.97
N SER A 7 -12.53 -24.31 -15.08
CA SER A 7 -13.29 -24.10 -16.31
C SER A 7 -13.57 -25.43 -16.99
N ALA A 8 -14.65 -26.09 -16.55
CA ALA A 8 -15.24 -27.25 -17.23
C ALA A 8 -16.02 -26.87 -18.50
N TYR A 9 -15.88 -25.63 -18.99
CA TYR A 9 -16.69 -25.09 -20.08
C TYR A 9 -15.82 -24.71 -21.27
N ALA A 10 -16.21 -25.17 -22.46
CA ALA A 10 -15.54 -24.81 -23.69
C ALA A 10 -15.83 -23.34 -24.02
N THR A 11 -14.76 -22.53 -24.08
CA THR A 11 -14.79 -21.14 -24.54
C THR A 11 -15.22 -21.08 -26.01
N LEU A 12 -16.22 -20.26 -26.34
CA LEU A 12 -16.69 -20.05 -27.71
C LEU A 12 -15.90 -18.96 -28.43
N ASP A 13 -15.75 -17.80 -27.79
CA ASP A 13 -15.12 -16.60 -28.37
C ASP A 13 -14.79 -15.57 -27.25
N THR A 14 -14.03 -14.52 -27.58
CA THR A 14 -13.88 -13.35 -26.70
C THR A 14 -14.34 -12.08 -27.40
N VAL A 15 -15.15 -11.26 -26.73
CA VAL A 15 -15.66 -10.00 -27.27
C VAL A 15 -15.20 -8.82 -26.42
N ARG A 16 -15.00 -7.66 -27.03
CA ARG A 16 -14.74 -6.40 -26.32
C ARG A 16 -15.93 -5.45 -26.46
N ILE A 17 -16.51 -5.03 -25.35
CA ILE A 17 -17.63 -4.09 -25.29
C ILE A 17 -17.25 -3.03 -24.25
N ASP A 18 -17.28 -1.75 -24.64
CA ASP A 18 -16.96 -0.60 -23.78
C ASP A 18 -15.64 -0.70 -23.00
N GLY A 19 -14.60 -1.26 -23.65
CA GLY A 19 -13.28 -1.41 -23.04
C GLY A 19 -13.11 -2.67 -22.18
N ILE A 20 -14.19 -3.42 -21.92
CA ILE A 20 -14.20 -4.66 -21.15
C ILE A 20 -14.13 -5.85 -22.10
N ARG A 21 -13.24 -6.80 -21.80
CA ARG A 21 -13.12 -8.06 -22.54
C ARG A 21 -13.90 -9.16 -21.82
N TYR A 22 -14.82 -9.79 -22.55
CA TYR A 22 -15.65 -10.89 -22.08
C TYR A 22 -15.24 -12.20 -22.76
N GLU A 23 -15.36 -13.29 -22.03
CA GLU A 23 -15.24 -14.67 -22.53
C GLU A 23 -16.63 -15.28 -22.63
N LEU A 24 -17.04 -15.59 -23.87
CA LEU A 24 -18.34 -16.16 -24.19
C LEU A 24 -18.33 -17.67 -23.98
N ARG A 25 -19.32 -18.17 -23.24
CA ARG A 25 -19.48 -19.60 -22.95
C ARG A 25 -20.74 -20.17 -23.61
N THR A 26 -20.71 -21.48 -23.86
CA THR A 26 -21.76 -22.23 -24.60
C THR A 26 -23.09 -22.33 -23.85
N ASP A 27 -23.10 -22.03 -22.56
CA ASP A 27 -24.24 -22.06 -21.64
C ASP A 27 -25.05 -20.75 -21.59
N GLY A 28 -24.63 -19.70 -22.32
CA GLY A 28 -25.26 -18.38 -22.29
C GLY A 28 -24.74 -17.47 -21.17
N GLU A 29 -23.68 -17.89 -20.48
CA GLU A 29 -22.97 -17.09 -19.49
C GLU A 29 -21.69 -16.46 -20.05
N VAL A 30 -21.21 -15.39 -19.41
CA VAL A 30 -19.91 -14.77 -19.73
C VAL A 30 -19.09 -14.44 -18.48
N GLY A 31 -17.79 -14.63 -18.61
CA GLY A 31 -16.78 -14.15 -17.66
C GLY A 31 -16.10 -12.87 -18.14
N ILE A 32 -15.65 -12.01 -17.23
CA ILE A 32 -14.80 -10.86 -17.56
C ILE A 32 -13.34 -11.30 -17.51
N CYS A 33 -12.61 -11.14 -18.60
CA CYS A 33 -11.22 -11.63 -18.69
C CYS A 33 -10.17 -10.54 -18.60
N SER A 34 -10.48 -9.32 -19.02
CA SER A 34 -9.61 -8.16 -18.78
C SER A 34 -10.34 -6.84 -19.02
N VAL A 35 -9.79 -5.75 -18.49
CA VAL A 35 -10.29 -4.39 -18.73
C VAL A 35 -9.16 -3.46 -19.16
N ILE A 36 -9.41 -2.66 -20.19
CA ILE A 36 -8.42 -1.71 -20.73
C ILE A 36 -9.11 -0.42 -21.16
N ASN A 37 -8.48 0.73 -20.85
CA ASN A 37 -8.95 2.04 -21.28
C ASN A 37 -9.16 2.04 -22.81
N SER A 38 -10.27 2.62 -23.27
CA SER A 38 -10.71 2.57 -24.67
C SER A 38 -9.72 3.17 -25.68
N GLU A 39 -8.68 3.86 -25.22
CA GLU A 39 -7.69 4.55 -26.06
C GLU A 39 -6.26 3.95 -26.01
N GLU A 40 -5.98 2.96 -25.15
CA GLU A 40 -4.66 2.33 -25.12
C GLU A 40 -4.55 1.23 -26.18
N LYS A 41 -3.68 1.48 -27.18
CA LYS A 41 -3.33 0.51 -28.23
C LYS A 41 -2.94 -0.83 -27.61
N ILE A 42 -3.55 -1.89 -28.11
CA ILE A 42 -3.06 -3.28 -27.97
C ILE A 42 -1.57 -3.25 -28.35
N VAL A 43 -0.68 -3.58 -27.41
CA VAL A 43 0.75 -3.72 -27.68
C VAL A 43 0.98 -5.17 -28.08
N TYR A 44 1.26 -5.36 -29.38
CA TYR A 44 1.67 -6.66 -29.93
C TYR A 44 3.08 -6.98 -29.45
N SER A 45 3.28 -8.18 -28.91
CA SER A 45 4.63 -8.67 -28.53
C SER A 45 5.45 -9.06 -29.76
N ASN A 46 4.81 -9.40 -30.89
CA ASN A 46 5.48 -9.64 -32.16
C ASN A 46 4.54 -9.44 -33.37
N ALA A 47 4.99 -8.71 -34.39
CA ALA A 47 4.17 -8.33 -35.55
C ALA A 47 4.12 -9.39 -36.67
N ALA A 48 4.91 -10.47 -36.56
CA ALA A 48 5.09 -11.47 -37.61
C ALA A 48 4.11 -12.66 -37.53
N ASP A 49 3.59 -12.94 -36.34
CA ASP A 49 2.91 -14.18 -35.99
C ASP A 49 1.48 -13.96 -35.44
N LYS A 50 1.02 -12.71 -35.35
CA LYS A 50 -0.33 -12.32 -34.90
C LYS A 50 -0.75 -12.99 -33.57
N THR A 51 0.21 -13.28 -32.70
CA THR A 51 -0.04 -13.81 -31.36
C THR A 51 -0.32 -12.63 -30.40
N ILE A 52 -1.44 -12.71 -29.67
CA ILE A 52 -1.77 -11.76 -28.61
C ILE A 52 -1.20 -12.33 -27.32
N ASP A 53 -0.26 -11.60 -26.69
CA ASP A 53 0.21 -11.93 -25.35
C ASP A 53 -0.85 -11.46 -24.34
N TYR A 54 -1.56 -12.40 -23.71
CA TYR A 54 -2.56 -12.10 -22.68
C TYR A 54 -1.93 -11.60 -21.36
N THR A 55 -0.60 -11.49 -21.28
CA THR A 55 0.11 -11.09 -20.05
C THR A 55 0.22 -9.58 -19.82
N LYS A 56 -0.39 -8.75 -20.66
CA LYS A 56 -0.42 -7.30 -20.38
C LYS A 56 -1.58 -7.00 -19.42
N TYR A 57 -1.22 -6.88 -18.14
CA TYR A 57 -2.11 -6.51 -17.04
C TYR A 57 -3.11 -5.40 -17.40
N SER A 58 -4.32 -5.52 -16.86
CA SER A 58 -5.37 -4.52 -16.98
C SER A 58 -4.90 -3.19 -16.38
N ASN A 59 -4.92 -2.10 -17.18
CA ASN A 59 -4.48 -0.76 -16.75
C ASN A 59 -5.67 0.22 -16.69
N TYR A 60 -6.83 -0.28 -16.29
CA TYR A 60 -8.04 0.54 -16.23
C TYR A 60 -7.89 1.66 -15.20
N SER A 61 -8.36 2.86 -15.55
CA SER A 61 -8.34 4.04 -14.69
C SER A 61 -9.73 4.65 -14.62
N GLY A 62 -10.21 4.97 -13.42
CA GLY A 62 -11.52 5.57 -13.19
C GLY A 62 -12.55 4.61 -12.57
N ASP A 63 -13.83 4.87 -12.82
CA ASP A 63 -14.96 4.13 -12.27
C ASP A 63 -15.54 3.17 -13.30
N ILE A 64 -15.79 1.92 -12.92
CA ILE A 64 -16.36 0.92 -13.83
C ILE A 64 -17.66 0.31 -13.28
N VAL A 65 -18.66 0.21 -14.15
CA VAL A 65 -19.92 -0.48 -13.89
C VAL A 65 -19.96 -1.71 -14.77
N ILE A 66 -20.00 -2.88 -14.15
CA ILE A 66 -20.14 -4.15 -14.87
C ILE A 66 -21.61 -4.39 -15.16
N PRO A 67 -22.00 -4.57 -16.45
CA PRO A 67 -23.39 -4.80 -16.79
C PRO A 67 -23.83 -6.21 -16.37
N GLN A 68 -25.12 -6.37 -16.09
CA GLN A 68 -25.71 -7.69 -15.80
C GLN A 68 -25.69 -8.62 -17.02
N SER A 69 -25.81 -8.06 -18.22
CA SER A 69 -25.82 -8.80 -19.47
C SER A 69 -25.15 -8.03 -20.61
N VAL A 70 -24.63 -8.75 -21.59
CA VAL A 70 -24.04 -8.19 -22.81
C VAL A 70 -24.72 -8.79 -24.04
N ASN A 71 -25.09 -7.95 -25.01
CA ASN A 71 -25.61 -8.42 -26.30
C ASN A 71 -24.45 -8.57 -27.28
N TYR A 72 -24.27 -9.77 -27.82
CA TYR A 72 -23.32 -10.04 -28.90
C TYR A 72 -23.99 -10.83 -30.01
N ASN A 73 -23.98 -10.27 -31.23
CA ASN A 73 -24.61 -10.84 -32.42
C ASN A 73 -26.10 -11.21 -32.22
N GLY A 74 -26.84 -10.41 -31.43
CA GLY A 74 -28.26 -10.63 -31.16
C GLY A 74 -28.56 -11.69 -30.11
N ILE A 75 -27.53 -12.22 -29.44
CA ILE A 75 -27.66 -13.12 -28.29
C ILE A 75 -27.29 -12.35 -27.03
N ASP A 76 -28.17 -12.37 -26.02
CA ASP A 76 -27.91 -11.81 -24.70
C ASP A 76 -27.19 -12.86 -23.84
N TYR A 77 -26.03 -12.48 -23.32
CA TYR A 77 -25.27 -13.30 -22.38
C TYR A 77 -25.32 -12.67 -21.00
N THR A 78 -25.50 -13.50 -19.97
CA THR A 78 -25.49 -13.04 -18.57
C THR A 78 -24.07 -13.00 -18.04
N VAL A 79 -23.65 -11.90 -17.40
CA VAL A 79 -22.32 -11.79 -16.79
C VAL A 79 -22.35 -12.49 -15.42
N THR A 80 -21.65 -13.62 -15.31
CA THR A 80 -21.69 -14.49 -14.11
C THR A 80 -20.37 -14.62 -13.39
N GLY A 81 -19.25 -14.19 -13.99
CA GLY A 81 -17.94 -14.37 -13.38
C GLY A 81 -16.93 -13.29 -13.71
N ILE A 82 -15.94 -13.19 -12.84
CA ILE A 82 -14.72 -12.40 -13.05
C ILE A 82 -13.58 -13.40 -13.12
N SER A 83 -12.92 -13.49 -14.27
CA SER A 83 -11.87 -14.47 -14.51
C SER A 83 -10.57 -14.10 -13.79
N ASP A 84 -9.64 -15.04 -13.78
CA ASP A 84 -8.32 -14.87 -13.19
C ASP A 84 -7.64 -13.61 -13.75
N TYR A 85 -7.05 -12.80 -12.86
CA TYR A 85 -6.32 -11.58 -13.19
C TYR A 85 -7.11 -10.48 -13.94
N ALA A 86 -8.43 -10.56 -14.04
CA ALA A 86 -9.23 -9.67 -14.91
C ALA A 86 -9.03 -8.16 -14.64
N PHE A 87 -8.80 -7.78 -13.40
CA PHE A 87 -8.51 -6.41 -12.95
C PHE A 87 -7.13 -6.31 -12.28
N ALA A 88 -6.29 -7.34 -12.36
CA ALA A 88 -4.99 -7.33 -11.71
C ALA A 88 -4.16 -6.13 -12.16
N HIS A 89 -3.60 -5.42 -11.19
CA HIS A 89 -2.78 -4.22 -11.36
C HIS A 89 -3.52 -3.02 -11.97
N CYS A 90 -4.85 -2.96 -11.90
CA CYS A 90 -5.62 -1.73 -12.15
C CYS A 90 -5.41 -0.70 -11.02
N TYR A 91 -4.20 -0.14 -10.89
CA TYR A 91 -3.82 0.76 -9.78
C TYR A 91 -4.69 2.01 -9.67
N ASN A 92 -5.25 2.49 -10.80
CA ASN A 92 -6.07 3.70 -10.86
C ASN A 92 -7.58 3.40 -10.92
N LEU A 93 -8.00 2.16 -10.72
CA LEU A 93 -9.42 1.81 -10.56
C LEU A 93 -9.94 2.45 -9.27
N ARG A 94 -10.88 3.40 -9.38
CA ARG A 94 -11.41 4.17 -8.26
C ARG A 94 -12.63 3.50 -7.62
N SER A 95 -13.55 3.01 -8.45
CA SER A 95 -14.74 2.28 -8.00
C SER A 95 -15.15 1.19 -9.00
N LEU A 96 -15.82 0.17 -8.48
CA LEU A 96 -16.29 -1.00 -9.20
C LEU A 96 -17.70 -1.34 -8.73
N SER A 97 -18.66 -1.35 -9.65
CA SER A 97 -20.02 -1.83 -9.39
C SER A 97 -20.21 -3.20 -10.04
N LEU A 98 -20.46 -4.24 -9.24
CA LEU A 98 -20.71 -5.60 -9.69
C LEU A 98 -22.21 -5.90 -9.75
N PRO A 99 -22.71 -6.58 -10.80
CA PRO A 99 -24.10 -7.00 -10.86
C PRO A 99 -24.35 -8.18 -9.92
N GLN A 100 -25.59 -8.36 -9.47
CA GLN A 100 -25.97 -9.47 -8.58
C GLN A 100 -25.88 -10.87 -9.24
N THR A 101 -25.64 -10.91 -10.55
CA THR A 101 -25.45 -12.15 -11.31
C THR A 101 -24.05 -12.76 -11.17
N ILE A 102 -23.08 -12.04 -10.58
CA ILE A 102 -21.74 -12.61 -10.36
C ILE A 102 -21.82 -13.72 -9.30
N THR A 103 -21.30 -14.89 -9.66
CA THR A 103 -21.25 -16.09 -8.82
C THR A 103 -19.82 -16.55 -8.51
N SER A 104 -18.83 -16.10 -9.30
CA SER A 104 -17.43 -16.50 -9.14
C SER A 104 -16.45 -15.37 -9.41
N ILE A 105 -15.38 -15.30 -8.60
CA ILE A 105 -14.25 -14.38 -8.74
C ILE A 105 -12.97 -15.22 -8.82
N GLY A 106 -12.17 -15.01 -9.86
CA GLY A 106 -10.99 -15.79 -10.18
C GLY A 106 -9.77 -15.49 -9.31
N TYR A 107 -8.72 -16.30 -9.53
CA TYR A 107 -7.41 -16.14 -8.92
C TYR A 107 -6.84 -14.74 -9.21
N SER A 108 -6.39 -14.04 -8.16
CA SER A 108 -5.79 -12.71 -8.29
C SER A 108 -6.61 -11.69 -9.11
N ALA A 109 -7.94 -11.85 -9.17
CA ALA A 109 -8.80 -11.06 -10.04
C ALA A 109 -8.63 -9.55 -9.87
N PHE A 110 -8.42 -9.06 -8.64
CA PHE A 110 -8.20 -7.65 -8.28
C PHE A 110 -6.85 -7.41 -7.59
N THR A 111 -5.89 -8.33 -7.75
CA THR A 111 -4.57 -8.21 -7.15
C THR A 111 -3.93 -6.87 -7.51
N TYR A 112 -3.46 -6.11 -6.52
CA TYR A 112 -2.88 -4.77 -6.67
C TYR A 112 -3.79 -3.73 -7.36
N CYS A 113 -5.12 -3.84 -7.23
CA CYS A 113 -6.02 -2.71 -7.46
C CYS A 113 -5.87 -1.67 -6.33
N THR A 114 -4.77 -0.91 -6.30
CA THR A 114 -4.44 -0.03 -5.16
C THR A 114 -5.36 1.18 -5.00
N GLY A 115 -6.10 1.56 -6.05
CA GLY A 115 -7.02 2.70 -6.07
C GLY A 115 -8.40 2.44 -5.46
N ILE A 116 -8.83 1.16 -5.39
CA ILE A 116 -10.17 0.81 -4.95
C ILE A 116 -10.29 0.98 -3.43
N SER A 117 -11.33 1.68 -3.00
CA SER A 117 -11.56 1.97 -1.58
C SER A 117 -12.68 1.18 -0.94
N GLN A 118 -13.61 0.68 -1.75
CA GLN A 118 -14.74 -0.15 -1.31
C GLN A 118 -15.04 -1.20 -2.37
N ILE A 119 -15.45 -2.38 -1.93
CA ILE A 119 -15.98 -3.41 -2.83
C ILE A 119 -17.16 -4.13 -2.16
N GLU A 120 -18.28 -4.21 -2.87
CA GLU A 120 -19.43 -5.00 -2.47
C GLU A 120 -19.48 -6.28 -3.31
N LEU A 121 -19.19 -7.42 -2.70
CA LEU A 121 -19.32 -8.71 -3.36
C LEU A 121 -20.78 -9.17 -3.29
N PRO A 122 -21.41 -9.55 -4.42
CA PRO A 122 -22.78 -10.07 -4.42
C PRO A 122 -22.95 -11.32 -3.56
N ASP A 123 -24.11 -11.49 -2.93
CA ASP A 123 -24.43 -12.65 -2.07
C ASP A 123 -24.47 -13.98 -2.83
N ALA A 124 -24.60 -13.93 -4.16
CA ALA A 124 -24.54 -15.08 -5.05
C ALA A 124 -23.11 -15.59 -5.29
N VAL A 125 -22.07 -14.83 -4.89
CA VAL A 125 -20.67 -15.25 -5.02
C VAL A 125 -20.40 -16.38 -4.04
N SER A 126 -20.10 -17.57 -4.59
CA SER A 126 -19.75 -18.77 -3.82
C SER A 126 -18.29 -19.16 -4.00
N GLY A 127 -17.65 -18.78 -5.11
CA GLY A 127 -16.24 -19.04 -5.38
C GLY A 127 -15.42 -17.75 -5.43
N ILE A 128 -14.42 -17.64 -4.56
CA ILE A 128 -13.41 -16.57 -4.62
C ILE A 128 -12.03 -17.23 -4.77
N GLY A 129 -11.23 -16.74 -5.71
CA GLY A 129 -9.89 -17.24 -5.98
C GLY A 129 -8.86 -16.82 -4.92
N VAL A 130 -7.76 -17.57 -4.86
CA VAL A 130 -6.60 -17.22 -4.03
C VAL A 130 -6.08 -15.84 -4.45
N SER A 131 -5.72 -15.03 -3.45
CA SER A 131 -5.22 -13.66 -3.63
C SER A 131 -6.16 -12.70 -4.37
N ALA A 132 -7.44 -13.01 -4.54
CA ALA A 132 -8.32 -12.24 -5.43
C ALA A 132 -8.40 -10.73 -5.11
N LEU A 133 -8.20 -10.30 -3.86
CA LEU A 133 -8.19 -8.90 -3.42
C LEU A 133 -6.85 -8.50 -2.76
N SER A 134 -5.78 -9.24 -3.03
CA SER A 134 -4.47 -8.98 -2.41
C SER A 134 -3.89 -7.65 -2.91
N GLY A 135 -3.27 -6.86 -2.04
CA GLY A 135 -2.63 -5.60 -2.43
C GLY A 135 -3.62 -4.49 -2.81
N CYS A 136 -4.91 -4.64 -2.52
CA CYS A 136 -5.87 -3.54 -2.60
C CYS A 136 -5.61 -2.53 -1.46
N HIS A 137 -4.53 -1.75 -1.57
CA HIS A 137 -3.97 -0.97 -0.47
C HIS A 137 -4.97 0.02 0.16
N ARG A 138 -5.86 0.62 -0.63
CA ARG A 138 -6.85 1.61 -0.18
C ARG A 138 -8.18 1.01 0.25
N LEU A 139 -8.34 -0.31 0.19
CA LEU A 139 -9.58 -0.98 0.51
C LEU A 139 -9.89 -0.81 2.00
N LEU A 140 -10.96 -0.07 2.30
CA LEU A 140 -11.40 0.26 3.66
C LEU A 140 -12.58 -0.60 4.08
N ASP A 141 -13.52 -0.80 3.16
CA ASP A 141 -14.80 -1.46 3.41
C ASP A 141 -15.01 -2.59 2.39
N VAL A 142 -15.28 -3.78 2.91
CA VAL A 142 -15.50 -4.98 2.12
C VAL A 142 -16.72 -5.70 2.64
N LYS A 143 -17.75 -5.77 1.81
CA LYS A 143 -18.89 -6.65 2.08
C LYS A 143 -18.61 -8.02 1.48
N LEU A 144 -18.32 -9.00 2.34
CA LEU A 144 -18.19 -10.41 1.96
C LEU A 144 -19.58 -11.04 1.69
N PRO A 145 -19.69 -12.01 0.77
CA PRO A 145 -20.94 -12.71 0.47
C PRO A 145 -21.44 -13.50 1.69
N SER A 146 -22.74 -13.45 1.98
CA SER A 146 -23.33 -14.17 3.11
C SER A 146 -23.25 -15.71 3.00
N ASN A 147 -23.10 -16.27 1.80
CA ASN A 147 -23.05 -17.71 1.54
C ASN A 147 -21.63 -18.24 1.31
N LEU A 148 -20.62 -17.56 1.85
CA LEU A 148 -19.23 -17.95 1.63
C LEU A 148 -18.85 -19.17 2.48
N ASP A 149 -18.38 -20.25 1.86
CA ASP A 149 -17.94 -21.46 2.58
C ASP A 149 -16.53 -21.32 3.18
N SER A 150 -15.66 -20.54 2.52
CA SER A 150 -14.27 -20.34 2.96
C SER A 150 -13.71 -18.99 2.51
N VAL A 151 -12.80 -18.44 3.31
CA VAL A 151 -11.95 -17.32 2.91
C VAL A 151 -10.67 -17.89 2.27
N PRO A 152 -10.39 -17.63 0.98
CA PRO A 152 -9.20 -18.16 0.32
C PRO A 152 -7.88 -17.66 0.91
N ALA A 153 -6.80 -18.39 0.61
CA ALA A 153 -5.45 -17.96 0.98
C ALA A 153 -5.13 -16.58 0.39
N PHE A 154 -4.47 -15.75 1.18
CA PHE A 154 -4.02 -14.40 0.82
C PHE A 154 -5.10 -13.45 0.28
N LEU A 155 -6.40 -13.71 0.53
CA LEU A 155 -7.49 -12.94 -0.07
C LEU A 155 -7.30 -11.43 0.11
N PHE A 156 -7.00 -10.98 1.33
CA PHE A 156 -6.77 -9.58 1.69
C PHE A 156 -5.30 -9.30 2.05
N SER A 157 -4.37 -10.17 1.66
CA SER A 157 -2.95 -9.96 1.95
C SER A 157 -2.48 -8.62 1.39
N GLU A 158 -1.77 -7.82 2.18
CA GLU A 158 -1.34 -6.44 1.87
C GLU A 158 -2.50 -5.43 1.68
N CYS A 159 -3.71 -5.69 2.20
CA CYS A 159 -4.74 -4.65 2.32
C CYS A 159 -4.44 -3.72 3.49
N LEU A 160 -3.70 -2.64 3.21
CA LEU A 160 -3.12 -1.71 4.20
C LEU A 160 -4.11 -0.77 4.90
N SER A 161 -5.38 -0.78 4.51
CA SER A 161 -6.39 0.16 5.01
C SER A 161 -7.60 -0.50 5.68
N ILE A 162 -7.79 -1.81 5.55
CA ILE A 162 -8.88 -2.50 6.24
C ILE A 162 -8.67 -2.35 7.75
N ARG A 163 -9.73 -1.96 8.46
CA ARG A 163 -9.71 -1.73 9.92
C ARG A 163 -10.56 -2.74 10.68
N ASP A 164 -11.71 -3.08 10.12
CA ASP A 164 -12.59 -4.09 10.66
C ASP A 164 -12.98 -5.03 9.54
N ILE A 165 -13.11 -6.32 9.85
CA ILE A 165 -13.72 -7.26 8.94
C ILE A 165 -14.54 -8.31 9.68
N LYS A 166 -15.77 -8.48 9.22
CA LYS A 166 -16.66 -9.56 9.63
C LYS A 166 -16.64 -10.70 8.63
N ILE A 167 -16.18 -11.85 9.08
CA ILE A 167 -16.23 -13.09 8.31
C ILE A 167 -17.66 -13.65 8.43
N PRO A 168 -18.36 -13.91 7.31
CA PRO A 168 -19.74 -14.37 7.32
C PRO A 168 -19.95 -15.69 8.06
N GLU A 169 -21.10 -15.84 8.71
CA GLU A 169 -21.55 -17.15 9.22
C GLU A 169 -21.68 -18.14 8.07
N GLY A 170 -21.31 -19.40 8.31
CA GLY A 170 -21.18 -20.44 7.27
C GLY A 170 -19.74 -20.68 6.83
N VAL A 171 -18.84 -19.70 6.98
CA VAL A 171 -17.41 -19.90 6.70
C VAL A 171 -16.85 -20.94 7.68
N VAL A 172 -16.30 -22.02 7.13
CA VAL A 172 -15.68 -23.10 7.91
C VAL A 172 -14.15 -23.00 7.92
N TYR A 173 -13.57 -22.35 6.93
CA TYR A 173 -12.11 -22.25 6.77
C TYR A 173 -11.65 -20.84 6.37
N VAL A 174 -10.57 -20.37 7.01
CA VAL A 174 -9.86 -19.15 6.63
C VAL A 174 -8.46 -19.50 6.17
N GLY A 175 -8.11 -19.11 4.95
CA GLY A 175 -6.88 -19.49 4.27
C GLY A 175 -5.59 -18.94 4.88
N VAL A 176 -4.48 -19.59 4.55
CA VAL A 176 -3.11 -19.14 4.89
C VAL A 176 -2.91 -17.70 4.42
N GLY A 177 -2.41 -16.84 5.32
CA GLY A 177 -2.08 -15.45 5.00
C GLY A 177 -3.27 -14.57 4.57
N ALA A 178 -4.52 -14.97 4.82
CA ALA A 178 -5.71 -14.25 4.34
C ALA A 178 -5.70 -12.75 4.65
N PHE A 179 -5.16 -12.34 5.80
CA PHE A 179 -4.99 -10.95 6.26
C PHE A 179 -3.52 -10.62 6.56
N GLU A 180 -2.58 -11.30 5.90
CA GLU A 180 -1.16 -11.02 6.07
C GLU A 180 -0.85 -9.56 5.68
N LYS A 181 -0.09 -8.85 6.53
CA LYS A 181 0.28 -7.43 6.34
C LYS A 181 -0.91 -6.46 6.24
N CYS A 182 -2.06 -6.81 6.83
CA CYS A 182 -3.14 -5.85 7.09
C CYS A 182 -2.80 -4.98 8.32
N PHE A 183 -1.77 -4.12 8.22
CA PHE A 183 -1.18 -3.40 9.36
C PHE A 183 -2.14 -2.48 10.13
N ARG A 184 -3.27 -2.10 9.52
CA ARG A 184 -4.32 -1.25 10.13
C ARG A 184 -5.54 -2.01 10.61
N LEU A 185 -5.58 -3.33 10.49
CA LEU A 185 -6.68 -4.14 11.00
C LEU A 185 -6.72 -3.97 12.52
N GLU A 186 -7.78 -3.36 13.04
CA GLU A 186 -8.03 -3.10 14.46
C GLU A 186 -8.81 -4.25 15.09
N SER A 187 -9.82 -4.76 14.37
CA SER A 187 -10.67 -5.85 14.80
C SER A 187 -10.98 -6.84 13.67
N ILE A 188 -11.17 -8.11 14.04
CA ILE A 188 -11.67 -9.14 13.13
C ILE A 188 -12.67 -10.04 13.84
N HIS A 189 -13.78 -10.34 13.17
CA HIS A 189 -14.86 -11.16 13.69
C HIS A 189 -14.99 -12.46 12.91
N PHE A 190 -14.74 -13.57 13.58
CA PHE A 190 -14.87 -14.92 13.03
C PHE A 190 -16.20 -15.57 13.43
N PRO A 191 -16.83 -16.33 12.51
CA PRO A 191 -18.14 -16.92 12.75
C PRO A 191 -18.10 -18.12 13.69
N SER A 192 -19.28 -18.54 14.13
CA SER A 192 -19.45 -19.71 14.98
C SER A 192 -19.10 -21.03 14.28
N THR A 193 -19.19 -21.03 12.95
CA THR A 193 -18.94 -22.18 12.07
C THR A 193 -17.46 -22.43 11.78
N LEU A 194 -16.56 -21.53 12.17
CA LEU A 194 -15.15 -21.61 11.85
C LEU A 194 -14.52 -22.83 12.53
N ASN A 195 -13.96 -23.76 11.74
CA ASN A 195 -13.32 -24.96 12.26
C ASN A 195 -11.80 -25.02 12.02
N LYS A 196 -11.30 -24.25 11.05
CA LYS A 196 -9.90 -24.28 10.64
C LYS A 196 -9.43 -22.91 10.17
N ILE A 197 -8.18 -22.59 10.48
CA ILE A 197 -7.56 -21.32 10.12
C ILE A 197 -6.11 -21.55 9.67
N GLY A 198 -5.70 -20.92 8.58
CA GLY A 198 -4.38 -21.06 7.99
C GLY A 198 -3.30 -20.32 8.77
N SER A 199 -2.08 -20.84 8.73
CA SER A 199 -0.91 -20.14 9.24
C SER A 199 -0.81 -18.72 8.65
N LYS A 200 -0.37 -17.75 9.45
CA LYS A 200 -0.25 -16.33 9.05
C LYS A 200 -1.56 -15.63 8.68
N SER A 201 -2.71 -16.29 8.82
CA SER A 201 -4.01 -15.73 8.40
C SER A 201 -4.30 -14.37 9.02
N ILE A 202 -4.00 -14.18 10.31
CA ILE A 202 -4.14 -12.91 11.05
C ILE A 202 -2.81 -12.37 11.59
N LEU A 203 -1.70 -13.04 11.27
CA LEU A 203 -0.39 -12.76 11.86
C LEU A 203 0.55 -12.22 10.79
N SER A 204 1.03 -10.98 10.99
CA SER A 204 2.16 -10.46 10.22
C SER A 204 3.48 -10.95 10.86
N PHE A 205 4.44 -11.41 10.07
CA PHE A 205 5.72 -11.98 10.57
C PHE A 205 6.75 -10.91 10.98
N GLN A 206 6.34 -9.65 11.07
CA GLN A 206 7.24 -8.53 11.33
C GLN A 206 6.82 -7.81 12.60
N PHE A 207 7.50 -8.20 13.68
CA PHE A 207 7.75 -7.46 14.91
C PHE A 207 6.81 -6.29 15.23
N GLU A 208 5.93 -6.55 16.22
CA GLU A 208 5.52 -5.62 17.28
C GLU A 208 4.56 -4.45 16.92
N LEU A 209 4.09 -4.30 15.69
CA LEU A 209 3.39 -3.07 15.26
C LEU A 209 2.20 -3.31 14.32
N ASP A 210 1.25 -4.14 14.75
CA ASP A 210 -0.07 -4.30 14.15
C ASP A 210 -1.07 -3.43 14.93
N CYS A 211 -2.03 -2.78 14.26
CA CYS A 211 -3.10 -2.04 14.94
C CYS A 211 -4.13 -2.96 15.64
N LEU A 212 -3.96 -4.28 15.51
CA LEU A 212 -4.92 -5.29 15.93
C LEU A 212 -5.03 -5.30 17.45
N SER A 213 -6.16 -4.83 17.96
CA SER A 213 -6.44 -4.82 19.39
C SER A 213 -7.37 -5.96 19.80
N ASP A 214 -8.28 -6.38 18.91
CA ASP A 214 -9.36 -7.30 19.27
C ASP A 214 -9.57 -8.39 18.21
N VAL A 215 -9.60 -9.64 18.64
CA VAL A 215 -9.98 -10.79 17.81
C VAL A 215 -11.22 -11.41 18.41
N TYR A 216 -12.33 -11.42 17.68
CA TYR A 216 -13.58 -12.03 18.12
C TYR A 216 -13.78 -13.36 17.42
N ILE A 217 -14.07 -14.41 18.18
CA ILE A 217 -14.37 -15.73 17.63
C ILE A 217 -15.64 -16.23 18.26
N ASN A 218 -16.66 -16.50 17.44
CA ASN A 218 -17.93 -17.05 17.90
C ASN A 218 -17.89 -18.59 18.02
N ALA A 219 -16.83 -19.25 17.55
CA ALA A 219 -16.69 -20.70 17.65
C ALA A 219 -16.46 -21.12 19.12
N VAL A 220 -17.25 -22.08 19.60
CA VAL A 220 -17.15 -22.57 20.99
C VAL A 220 -15.86 -23.38 21.19
N THR A 221 -15.42 -24.08 20.15
CA THR A 221 -14.18 -24.86 20.16
C THR A 221 -13.09 -24.13 19.36
N PRO A 222 -11.85 -24.04 19.86
CA PRO A 222 -10.75 -23.41 19.15
C PRO A 222 -10.55 -23.99 17.73
N PRO A 223 -10.60 -23.16 16.67
CA PRO A 223 -10.36 -23.62 15.30
C PRO A 223 -8.96 -24.22 15.14
N VAL A 224 -8.85 -25.30 14.37
CA VAL A 224 -7.57 -25.99 14.13
C VAL A 224 -6.67 -25.11 13.26
N GLN A 225 -5.44 -24.89 13.71
CA GLN A 225 -4.42 -24.18 12.92
C GLN A 225 -3.84 -25.09 11.84
N GLU A 226 -4.01 -24.72 10.57
CA GLU A 226 -3.36 -25.36 9.43
C GLU A 226 -1.93 -24.87 9.27
N ARG A 227 -0.98 -25.77 9.51
CA ARG A 227 0.45 -25.49 9.33
C ARG A 227 0.82 -25.55 7.86
N HIS A 228 1.30 -24.44 7.29
CA HIS A 228 1.90 -24.47 5.97
C HIS A 228 3.32 -25.07 6.03
N PRO A 229 3.72 -25.99 5.13
CA PRO A 229 5.02 -26.68 5.17
C PRO A 229 6.26 -25.76 5.13
N ALA A 230 6.09 -24.53 4.63
CA ALA A 230 7.14 -23.51 4.54
C ALA A 230 7.29 -22.63 5.80
N VAL A 231 6.42 -22.80 6.81
CA VAL A 231 6.57 -22.14 8.11
C VAL A 231 7.33 -23.09 9.02
N ILE A 232 8.63 -22.83 9.20
CA ILE A 232 9.50 -23.63 10.05
C ILE A 232 9.18 -23.27 11.50
N LEU A 233 8.93 -24.28 12.35
CA LEU A 233 8.54 -24.15 13.77
C LEU A 233 9.48 -23.24 14.59
N GLU A 234 10.75 -23.13 14.20
CA GLU A 234 11.73 -22.26 14.86
C GLU A 234 11.38 -20.76 14.79
N ASP A 235 10.58 -20.33 13.80
CA ASP A 235 10.13 -18.94 13.69
C ASP A 235 8.96 -18.64 14.64
N LEU A 236 7.99 -19.55 14.81
CA LEU A 236 6.80 -19.30 15.66
C LEU A 236 7.16 -19.24 17.15
N ASP A 237 8.02 -20.14 17.64
CA ASP A 237 8.44 -20.13 19.05
C ASP A 237 9.33 -18.91 19.39
N ARG A 238 10.05 -18.36 18.40
CA ARG A 238 10.81 -17.11 18.54
C ARG A 238 9.94 -15.87 18.39
N LEU A 239 8.96 -15.87 17.48
CA LEU A 239 8.01 -14.78 17.27
C LEU A 239 7.04 -14.62 18.45
N PHE A 240 6.63 -15.72 19.10
CA PHE A 240 5.71 -15.73 20.24
C PHE A 240 6.40 -15.91 21.59
N ALA A 241 7.71 -15.69 21.67
CA ALA A 241 8.39 -15.52 22.96
C ALA A 241 7.77 -14.36 23.79
N ARG A 242 7.04 -13.44 23.13
CA ARG A 242 6.14 -12.46 23.72
C ARG A 242 4.70 -12.77 23.29
N LYS A 243 3.77 -12.79 24.24
CA LYS A 243 2.33 -12.94 23.94
C LYS A 243 1.84 -11.79 23.06
N MET A 244 0.90 -12.05 22.15
CA MET A 244 0.28 -11.04 21.29
C MET A 244 -0.43 -9.97 22.15
N PRO A 245 -0.22 -8.67 21.87
CA PRO A 245 -0.77 -7.57 22.66
C PRO A 245 -2.27 -7.29 22.38
N CYS A 246 -3.00 -8.26 21.82
CA CYS A 246 -4.42 -8.15 21.51
C CYS A 246 -5.27 -9.04 22.43
N ILE A 247 -6.54 -8.64 22.59
CA ILE A 247 -7.53 -9.36 23.36
C ILE A 247 -8.23 -10.36 22.45
N LEU A 248 -8.25 -11.63 22.86
CA LEU A 248 -9.02 -12.67 22.24
C LEU A 248 -10.39 -12.78 22.95
N HIS A 249 -11.45 -12.43 22.26
CA HIS A 249 -12.83 -12.57 22.71
C HIS A 249 -13.40 -13.89 22.19
N VAL A 250 -13.82 -14.77 23.10
CA VAL A 250 -14.37 -16.10 22.79
C VAL A 250 -15.70 -16.30 23.52
N PRO A 251 -16.54 -17.28 23.13
CA PRO A 251 -17.81 -17.48 23.81
C PRO A 251 -17.58 -17.78 25.30
N THR A 252 -18.41 -17.21 26.18
CA THR A 252 -18.33 -17.50 27.62
C THR A 252 -18.39 -19.01 27.88
N GLY A 253 -17.41 -19.52 28.62
CA GLY A 253 -17.22 -20.95 28.89
C GLY A 253 -16.16 -21.63 28.01
N SER A 254 -15.68 -20.97 26.95
CA SER A 254 -14.64 -21.49 26.04
C SER A 254 -13.22 -20.99 26.36
N GLU A 255 -13.06 -20.10 27.33
CA GLU A 255 -11.80 -19.38 27.60
C GLU A 255 -10.64 -20.33 27.90
N GLU A 256 -10.89 -21.35 28.72
CA GLU A 256 -9.87 -22.34 29.09
C GLU A 256 -9.46 -23.22 27.89
N ASP A 257 -10.41 -23.57 27.02
CA ASP A 257 -10.12 -24.33 25.80
C ASP A 257 -9.20 -23.53 24.87
N TYR A 258 -9.48 -22.25 24.68
CA TYR A 258 -8.64 -21.35 23.88
C TYR A 258 -7.27 -21.10 24.52
N ALA A 259 -7.22 -20.89 25.84
CA ALA A 259 -5.96 -20.67 26.55
C ALA A 259 -5.01 -21.87 26.48
N ASN A 260 -5.54 -23.08 26.28
CA ASN A 260 -4.78 -24.33 26.18
C ASN A 260 -4.56 -24.81 24.73
N ALA A 261 -5.25 -24.23 23.76
CA ALA A 261 -5.15 -24.64 22.36
C ALA A 261 -3.89 -24.09 21.68
N GLU A 262 -3.18 -24.97 20.98
CA GLU A 262 -2.01 -24.59 20.16
C GLU A 262 -2.41 -23.54 19.11
N GLY A 263 -1.67 -22.42 19.07
CA GLY A 263 -1.98 -21.31 18.17
C GLY A 263 -2.89 -20.24 18.74
N TRP A 264 -3.60 -20.55 19.83
CA TRP A 264 -4.51 -19.63 20.53
C TRP A 264 -3.99 -19.23 21.92
N ASN A 265 -3.10 -20.04 22.49
CA ASN A 265 -2.39 -19.74 23.72
C ASN A 265 -1.37 -18.58 23.61
N TYR A 266 -1.17 -18.03 22.41
CA TYR A 266 -0.29 -16.89 22.16
C TYR A 266 -0.90 -15.53 22.53
N PHE A 267 -2.21 -15.43 22.72
CA PHE A 267 -2.88 -14.17 23.08
C PHE A 267 -2.59 -13.78 24.54
N HIS A 268 -2.32 -12.50 24.79
CA HIS A 268 -2.05 -11.98 26.14
C HIS A 268 -3.25 -12.19 27.07
N THR A 269 -4.42 -11.80 26.58
CA THR A 269 -5.69 -11.83 27.31
C THR A 269 -6.72 -12.58 26.50
N THR A 270 -7.40 -13.53 27.14
CA THR A 270 -8.60 -14.18 26.60
C THR A 270 -9.77 -13.84 27.51
N VAL A 271 -10.87 -13.36 26.93
CA VAL A 271 -12.09 -12.99 27.66
C VAL A 271 -13.30 -13.68 27.06
N GLY A 272 -14.19 -14.15 27.93
CA GLY A 272 -15.51 -14.59 27.54
C GLY A 272 -16.40 -13.41 27.19
N PHE A 273 -17.19 -13.53 26.13
CA PHE A 273 -18.25 -12.60 25.82
C PHE A 273 -19.56 -13.32 25.47
N ASP A 274 -20.68 -12.63 25.71
CA ASP A 274 -22.00 -13.12 25.34
C ASP A 274 -22.27 -12.80 23.86
N VAL A 275 -22.22 -13.85 23.04
CA VAL A 275 -22.43 -13.83 21.59
C VAL A 275 -23.79 -13.25 21.21
N ALA A 276 -24.82 -13.35 22.07
CA ALA A 276 -26.15 -12.77 21.84
C ALA A 276 -26.20 -11.25 22.02
N SER A 277 -25.19 -10.69 22.68
CA SER A 277 -24.99 -9.24 22.90
C SER A 277 -23.77 -8.68 22.17
N GLY A 278 -23.15 -9.51 21.31
CA GLY A 278 -21.95 -9.16 20.57
C GLY A 278 -22.11 -7.77 19.94
N PRO A 279 -21.10 -6.90 20.07
CA PRO A 279 -21.33 -5.50 19.78
C PRO A 279 -21.72 -5.31 18.32
N ASP A 280 -22.85 -4.64 18.10
CA ASP A 280 -23.32 -4.16 16.80
C ASP A 280 -22.40 -3.01 16.35
N TYR A 281 -21.12 -3.31 16.10
CA TYR A 281 -20.16 -2.37 15.53
C TYR A 281 -20.40 -2.26 14.03
N ASN A 282 -21.52 -1.65 13.66
CA ASN A 282 -21.64 -0.99 12.37
C ASN A 282 -20.78 0.29 12.43
N PHE A 283 -19.45 0.15 12.43
CA PHE A 283 -18.56 1.27 12.13
C PHE A 283 -18.72 1.62 10.64
N LYS A 284 -19.81 2.31 10.30
CA LYS A 284 -19.82 3.13 9.09
C LYS A 284 -18.86 4.28 9.34
N LEU A 285 -17.63 4.15 8.83
CA LEU A 285 -16.77 5.32 8.71
C LEU A 285 -17.40 6.29 7.71
N ASP A 286 -17.95 7.39 8.23
CA ASP A 286 -18.30 8.56 7.42
C ASP A 286 -17.08 8.99 6.60
N ASP A 287 -17.31 9.42 5.36
CA ASP A 287 -16.27 9.80 4.41
C ASP A 287 -15.26 10.84 4.95
N GLU A 288 -15.66 11.64 5.94
CA GLU A 288 -14.82 12.65 6.60
C GLU A 288 -13.87 12.08 7.67
N VAL A 289 -14.18 10.96 8.33
CA VAL A 289 -13.30 10.34 9.36
C VAL A 289 -12.12 9.61 8.71
N LYS A 290 -12.18 9.38 7.38
CA LYS A 290 -11.22 8.60 6.60
C LYS A 290 -9.83 9.25 6.47
N TYR A 291 -9.73 10.56 6.70
CA TYR A 291 -8.50 11.34 6.56
C TYR A 291 -8.44 12.52 7.52
N ASN A 292 -8.91 12.40 8.76
CA ASN A 292 -8.75 13.49 9.73
C ASN A 292 -7.59 13.20 10.67
N ASN A 293 -6.64 14.14 10.79
CA ASN A 293 -5.58 14.16 11.83
C ASN A 293 -6.18 14.46 13.23
N HIS A 294 -7.51 14.46 13.33
CA HIS A 294 -8.28 14.73 14.52
C HIS A 294 -9.39 13.69 14.64
N SER A 295 -9.24 12.73 15.56
CA SER A 295 -10.31 12.28 16.49
C SER A 295 -9.91 10.98 17.17
N TYR A 296 -9.12 11.08 18.23
CA TYR A 296 -8.95 10.02 19.25
C TYR A 296 -9.56 10.41 20.60
N SER A 297 -10.54 11.31 20.61
CA SER A 297 -11.21 11.67 21.88
C SER A 297 -11.96 10.47 22.51
N SER A 298 -12.22 9.40 21.76
CA SER A 298 -13.03 8.25 22.19
C SER A 298 -12.29 6.90 22.33
N LEU A 299 -11.01 6.79 21.93
CA LEU A 299 -10.30 5.49 21.82
C LEU A 299 -9.18 5.26 22.85
N LYS A 300 -9.05 6.15 23.85
CA LYS A 300 -7.96 6.15 24.85
C LYS A 300 -7.84 4.86 25.71
N SER A 301 -8.83 3.96 25.66
CA SER A 301 -8.90 2.75 26.50
C SER A 301 -8.51 1.44 25.81
N ILE A 302 -7.99 1.47 24.56
CA ILE A 302 -7.83 0.26 23.70
C ILE A 302 -6.43 0.20 23.05
N LEU A 303 -5.46 0.98 23.51
CA LEU A 303 -4.07 0.85 23.04
C LEU A 303 -3.31 -0.10 23.97
N PRO A 304 -2.43 -0.97 23.44
CA PRO A 304 -1.46 -1.71 24.25
C PRO A 304 -0.72 -0.76 25.21
N ASP A 305 -0.36 -1.25 26.40
CA ASP A 305 0.19 -0.43 27.51
C ASP A 305 1.42 0.42 27.13
N ASN A 306 2.11 0.11 26.02
CA ASN A 306 3.30 0.77 25.52
C ASN A 306 3.07 1.69 24.30
N ILE A 307 1.81 1.89 23.88
CA ILE A 307 1.45 2.78 22.77
C ILE A 307 0.74 4.02 23.31
N HIS A 308 1.30 5.18 22.99
CA HIS A 308 0.80 6.47 23.44
C HIS A 308 0.49 7.35 22.24
N GLU A 309 -0.70 7.92 22.19
CA GLU A 309 -1.05 8.86 21.13
C GLU A 309 -1.07 10.30 21.63
N ILE A 310 -0.29 11.15 20.96
CA ILE A 310 -0.15 12.56 21.31
C ILE A 310 -0.31 13.38 20.03
N ASN A 311 -1.25 14.32 20.03
CA ASN A 311 -1.54 15.19 18.88
C ASN A 311 -1.81 14.42 17.56
N GLY A 312 -2.43 13.25 17.63
CA GLY A 312 -2.76 12.43 16.47
C GLY A 312 -1.62 11.55 15.94
N ILE A 313 -0.45 11.55 16.60
CA ILE A 313 0.69 10.70 16.26
C ILE A 313 0.84 9.61 17.32
N ALA A 314 1.03 8.37 16.89
CA ALA A 314 1.26 7.23 17.76
C ALA A 314 2.76 7.08 18.08
N TYR A 315 3.07 6.84 19.35
CA TYR A 315 4.42 6.72 19.88
C TYR A 315 4.58 5.46 20.73
N THR A 316 5.80 4.95 20.78
CA THR A 316 6.21 3.97 21.79
C THR A 316 7.48 4.42 22.50
N ILE A 317 7.61 4.07 23.78
CA ILE A 317 8.81 4.36 24.57
C ILE A 317 9.91 3.36 24.18
N LEU A 318 11.08 3.89 23.81
CA LEU A 318 12.27 3.08 23.50
C LEU A 318 13.14 2.85 24.73
N SER A 319 13.29 3.88 25.57
CA SER A 319 14.06 3.81 26.81
C SER A 319 13.56 4.85 27.80
N ASP A 320 13.12 4.39 28.98
CA ASP A 320 12.80 5.26 30.11
C ASP A 320 14.04 5.94 30.70
N GLU A 321 15.18 5.25 30.69
CA GLU A 321 16.44 5.78 31.23
C GLU A 321 16.98 6.93 30.38
N GLU A 322 16.98 6.75 29.06
CA GLU A 322 17.44 7.76 28.10
C GLU A 322 16.36 8.79 27.77
N ARG A 323 15.12 8.54 28.21
CA ARG A 323 13.91 9.31 27.87
C ARG A 323 13.75 9.47 26.36
N THR A 324 13.77 8.34 25.65
CA THR A 324 13.64 8.30 24.19
C THR A 324 12.38 7.54 23.77
N CYS A 325 11.79 7.97 22.66
CA CYS A 325 10.61 7.35 22.07
C CYS A 325 10.71 7.33 20.53
N SER A 326 9.86 6.52 19.91
CA SER A 326 9.75 6.37 18.46
C SER A 326 8.33 6.61 17.98
N VAL A 327 8.18 7.13 16.77
CA VAL A 327 6.88 7.14 16.07
C VAL A 327 6.60 5.76 15.52
N ILE A 328 5.38 5.28 15.72
CA ILE A 328 4.93 3.97 15.26
C ILE A 328 3.77 4.08 14.27
N VAL A 329 3.37 2.94 13.70
CA VAL A 329 2.17 2.87 12.86
C VAL A 329 0.96 3.33 13.65
N SER A 330 0.15 4.19 13.04
CA SER A 330 -1.12 4.64 13.62
C SER A 330 -2.29 3.87 13.02
N LYS A 331 -3.35 3.68 13.83
CA LYS A 331 -4.62 3.17 13.32
C LYS A 331 -5.22 4.10 12.25
N ILE A 332 -4.84 5.38 12.24
CA ILE A 332 -5.28 6.34 11.22
C ILE A 332 -4.28 6.51 10.06
N LEU A 333 -4.82 6.92 8.93
CA LEU A 333 -4.06 7.37 7.76
C LEU A 333 -3.71 8.84 7.92
N TYR A 334 -2.42 9.16 7.96
CA TYR A 334 -1.98 10.56 7.94
C TYR A 334 -2.20 11.18 6.56
N HIS A 335 -2.53 12.46 6.54
CA HIS A 335 -2.78 13.24 5.32
C HIS A 335 -2.20 14.65 5.44
N GLY A 336 -2.01 15.30 4.28
CA GLY A 336 -1.50 16.66 4.20
C GLY A 336 -0.08 16.77 4.75
N ASN A 337 0.17 17.80 5.54
CA ASN A 337 1.49 18.07 6.11
C ASN A 337 1.54 17.62 7.57
N LEU A 338 2.54 16.80 7.92
CA LEU A 338 2.77 16.31 9.27
C LEU A 338 4.06 16.92 9.84
N GLU A 339 4.02 17.38 11.08
CA GLU A 339 5.19 17.82 11.83
C GLU A 339 5.41 16.92 13.04
N ILE A 340 6.53 16.21 13.07
CA ILE A 340 6.90 15.37 14.20
C ILE A 340 7.61 16.27 15.23
N PRO A 341 7.11 16.36 16.47
CA PRO A 341 7.74 17.19 17.49
C PRO A 341 9.07 16.58 17.95
N GLU A 342 10.00 17.43 18.36
CA GLU A 342 11.28 17.00 18.94
C GLU A 342 11.10 16.20 20.24
N LYS A 343 10.06 16.57 21.01
CA LYS A 343 9.74 15.95 22.30
C LYS A 343 8.24 15.81 22.49
N VAL A 344 7.85 14.77 23.22
CA VAL A 344 6.46 14.51 23.60
C VAL A 344 6.36 14.23 25.10
N SER A 345 5.23 14.60 25.71
CA SER A 345 4.96 14.28 27.11
C SER A 345 4.05 13.05 27.19
N ILE A 346 4.56 11.97 27.77
CA ILE A 346 3.85 10.72 28.03
C ILE A 346 3.71 10.60 29.55
N ASP A 347 2.47 10.59 30.04
CA ASP A 347 2.14 10.48 31.48
C ASP A 347 2.90 11.46 32.40
N GLY A 348 3.14 12.68 31.89
CA GLY A 348 3.84 13.75 32.61
C GLY A 348 5.37 13.67 32.53
N THR A 349 5.94 12.64 31.89
CA THR A 349 7.36 12.53 31.60
C THR A 349 7.64 12.97 30.17
N GLU A 350 8.72 13.74 29.96
CA GLU A 350 9.12 14.22 28.64
C GLU A 350 10.10 13.24 27.98
N TYR A 351 9.77 12.78 26.77
CA TYR A 351 10.58 11.90 25.94
C TYR A 351 11.00 12.60 24.66
N THR A 352 12.22 12.36 24.23
CA THR A 352 12.77 12.85 22.95
C THR A 352 12.40 11.88 21.84
N VAL A 353 11.89 12.38 20.72
CA VAL A 353 11.54 11.56 19.55
C VAL A 353 12.81 11.34 18.73
N VAL A 354 13.32 10.10 18.71
CA VAL A 354 14.62 9.76 18.11
C VAL A 354 14.54 8.79 16.95
N ALA A 355 13.38 8.17 16.72
CA ALA A 355 13.21 7.17 15.68
C ALA A 355 11.82 7.17 15.03
N LEU A 356 11.75 6.55 13.85
CA LEU A 356 10.53 6.13 13.18
C LEU A 356 10.62 4.61 12.98
N THR A 357 9.65 3.87 13.51
CA THR A 357 9.67 2.40 13.41
C THR A 357 9.18 1.89 12.07
N HIS A 358 9.40 0.59 11.82
CA HIS A 358 8.87 -0.14 10.67
C HIS A 358 7.41 0.24 10.40
N HIS A 359 7.10 0.55 9.14
CA HIS A 359 5.75 0.88 8.67
C HIS A 359 5.05 2.11 9.26
N ALA A 360 5.73 2.97 10.04
CA ALA A 360 5.09 4.09 10.76
C ALA A 360 4.17 4.99 9.89
N PHE A 361 4.53 5.21 8.63
CA PHE A 361 3.72 5.96 7.66
C PHE A 361 3.28 5.12 6.45
N THR A 362 3.41 3.79 6.50
CA THR A 362 3.04 2.91 5.37
C THR A 362 1.59 3.14 4.92
N GLY A 363 1.41 3.29 3.62
CA GLY A 363 0.11 3.48 2.99
C GLY A 363 -0.54 4.83 3.32
N CYS A 364 0.16 5.82 3.87
CA CYS A 364 -0.41 7.17 4.04
C CYS A 364 -0.53 7.88 2.68
N PHE A 365 -1.50 7.45 1.88
CA PHE A 365 -1.65 7.81 0.46
C PHE A 365 -1.87 9.31 0.23
N CYS A 366 -2.34 10.01 1.26
CA CYS A 366 -2.65 11.43 1.22
C CYS A 366 -1.63 12.31 1.94
N LEU A 367 -0.55 11.72 2.50
CA LEU A 367 0.53 12.45 3.14
C LEU A 367 1.36 13.18 2.07
N GLU A 368 1.44 14.50 2.18
CA GLU A 368 2.10 15.40 1.22
C GLU A 368 3.52 15.75 1.67
N SER A 369 3.72 16.01 2.98
CA SER A 369 5.06 16.22 3.55
C SER A 369 5.15 15.77 5.01
N VAL A 370 6.38 15.42 5.44
CA VAL A 370 6.69 15.13 6.85
C VAL A 370 7.93 15.93 7.27
N LYS A 371 7.76 16.77 8.28
CA LYS A 371 8.86 17.50 8.91
C LYS A 371 9.42 16.66 10.07
N LEU A 372 10.64 16.18 9.88
CA LEU A 372 11.40 15.42 10.87
C LEU A 372 12.24 16.37 11.76
N PRO A 373 12.26 16.18 13.09
CA PRO A 373 13.13 16.96 13.96
C PRO A 373 14.59 16.45 13.92
N GLU A 374 15.56 17.31 14.27
CA GLU A 374 17.00 16.98 14.32
C GLU A 374 17.38 15.89 15.34
N THR A 375 16.42 15.51 16.19
CA THR A 375 16.58 14.41 17.13
C THR A 375 16.42 13.04 16.48
N ILE A 376 15.83 12.94 15.28
CA ILE A 376 15.72 11.67 14.56
C ILE A 376 17.11 11.16 14.16
N VAL A 377 17.42 9.96 14.63
CA VAL A 377 18.65 9.23 14.32
C VAL A 377 18.36 7.99 13.49
N ASN A 378 17.24 7.31 13.78
CA ASN A 378 16.90 6.04 13.14
C ASN A 378 15.59 6.13 12.34
N ILE A 379 15.61 5.69 11.09
CA ILE A 379 14.42 5.48 10.26
C ILE A 379 14.46 4.02 9.81
N GLU A 380 13.55 3.22 10.33
CA GLU A 380 13.48 1.80 10.04
C GLU A 380 12.94 1.52 8.63
N SER A 381 12.87 0.25 8.23
CA SER A 381 12.49 -0.10 6.86
C SER A 381 11.01 0.12 6.59
N GLU A 382 10.67 0.45 5.34
CA GLU A 382 9.30 0.64 4.86
C GLU A 382 8.49 1.73 5.60
N VAL A 383 9.13 2.63 6.35
CA VAL A 383 8.46 3.74 7.06
C VAL A 383 7.53 4.53 6.14
N PHE A 384 7.99 4.91 4.94
CA PHE A 384 7.21 5.70 3.96
C PHE A 384 6.66 4.86 2.79
N LYS A 385 6.53 3.54 2.95
CA LYS A 385 6.06 2.65 1.87
C LYS A 385 4.68 3.12 1.35
N ILE A 386 4.52 3.31 0.04
CA ILE A 386 3.23 3.63 -0.61
C ILE A 386 2.65 4.99 -0.13
N CYS A 387 3.51 5.95 0.20
CA CYS A 387 3.10 7.34 0.42
C CYS A 387 2.95 8.08 -0.92
N PHE A 388 1.88 7.78 -1.65
CA PHE A 388 1.71 8.22 -3.05
C PHE A 388 1.72 9.73 -3.28
N LYS A 389 1.37 10.55 -2.29
CA LYS A 389 1.37 12.01 -2.40
C LYS A 389 2.60 12.69 -1.81
N LEU A 390 3.51 11.95 -1.18
CA LEU A 390 4.68 12.53 -0.53
C LEU A 390 5.55 13.18 -1.60
N ASP A 391 5.64 14.51 -1.61
CA ASP A 391 6.27 15.27 -2.69
C ASP A 391 7.74 15.62 -2.41
N SER A 392 8.07 15.77 -1.14
CA SER A 392 9.36 16.18 -0.63
C SER A 392 9.62 15.52 0.72
N LEU A 393 10.88 15.17 0.96
CA LEU A 393 11.34 14.63 2.23
C LEU A 393 12.69 15.23 2.59
N ARG A 394 12.81 15.73 3.82
CA ARG A 394 14.06 16.22 4.39
C ARG A 394 14.55 15.30 5.49
N LEU A 395 15.75 14.77 5.33
CA LEU A 395 16.41 13.90 6.30
C LEU A 395 17.38 14.72 7.16
N PRO A 396 17.22 14.69 8.49
CA PRO A 396 18.13 15.33 9.44
C PRO A 396 19.56 14.80 9.38
N GLU A 397 20.51 15.56 9.95
CA GLU A 397 21.95 15.29 9.88
C GLU A 397 22.34 13.89 10.39
N LYS A 398 21.66 13.40 11.42
CA LYS A 398 21.99 12.14 12.09
C LYS A 398 21.48 10.89 11.38
N VAL A 399 20.60 11.04 10.39
CA VAL A 399 20.03 9.91 9.66
C VAL A 399 21.05 9.36 8.68
N LYS A 400 21.46 8.10 8.89
CA LYS A 400 22.46 7.43 8.05
C LYS A 400 21.90 6.50 7.00
N LYS A 401 20.60 6.18 7.07
CA LYS A 401 19.96 5.26 6.14
C LYS A 401 18.50 5.60 5.94
N ILE A 402 18.02 5.40 4.72
CA ILE A 402 16.59 5.39 4.43
C ILE A 402 16.25 4.39 3.33
N THR A 403 15.06 3.79 3.41
CA THR A 403 14.46 3.03 2.31
C THR A 403 13.13 3.67 1.92
N LEU A 404 12.99 4.04 0.64
CA LEU A 404 11.77 4.61 0.07
C LEU A 404 11.18 3.63 -0.93
N THR A 405 9.94 3.21 -0.70
CA THR A 405 9.24 2.22 -1.52
C THR A 405 7.93 2.82 -2.02
N ASP A 406 7.74 2.88 -3.34
CA ASP A 406 6.49 3.35 -3.97
C ASP A 406 6.01 4.76 -3.56
N CYS A 407 6.93 5.67 -3.22
CA CYS A 407 6.66 7.11 -3.09
C CYS A 407 6.61 7.77 -4.49
N THR A 408 5.57 7.46 -5.26
CA THR A 408 5.50 7.79 -6.70
C THR A 408 5.47 9.29 -7.02
N SER A 409 5.00 10.14 -6.09
CA SER A 409 5.02 11.60 -6.25
C SER A 409 6.27 12.30 -5.71
N LEU A 410 7.20 11.56 -5.10
CA LEU A 410 8.40 12.18 -4.50
C LEU A 410 9.25 12.81 -5.60
N ARG A 411 9.40 14.13 -5.55
CA ARG A 411 10.19 14.93 -6.50
C ARG A 411 11.53 15.35 -5.96
N GLU A 412 11.59 15.56 -4.66
CA GLU A 412 12.73 16.16 -3.98
C GLU A 412 13.09 15.36 -2.73
N LEU A 413 14.37 15.00 -2.61
CA LEU A 413 14.94 14.43 -1.40
C LEU A 413 16.09 15.33 -0.91
N ILE A 414 15.94 15.89 0.28
CA ILE A 414 16.96 16.72 0.91
C ILE A 414 17.61 15.93 2.03
N VAL A 415 18.93 15.85 2.03
CA VAL A 415 19.72 15.09 2.99
C VAL A 415 20.73 16.02 3.65
N GLU A 416 20.60 16.18 4.96
CA GLU A 416 21.52 16.96 5.77
C GLU A 416 22.69 16.14 6.29
N SER A 417 22.65 14.81 6.18
CA SER A 417 23.75 13.95 6.61
C SER A 417 24.97 14.05 5.69
N ASN A 418 26.16 13.84 6.28
CA ASN A 418 27.41 13.69 5.56
C ASN A 418 27.70 12.24 5.14
N GLU A 419 27.00 11.27 5.73
CA GLU A 419 27.10 9.84 5.47
C GLU A 419 25.68 9.27 5.33
N ILE A 420 25.33 8.73 4.16
CA ILE A 420 23.94 8.29 3.90
C ILE A 420 23.89 7.09 2.95
N ASP A 421 23.10 6.08 3.32
CA ASP A 421 22.67 5.00 2.45
C ASP A 421 21.19 5.15 2.08
N ILE A 422 20.94 5.54 0.83
CA ILE A 422 19.59 5.70 0.28
C ILE A 422 19.27 4.50 -0.58
N ASN A 423 18.25 3.74 -0.18
CA ASN A 423 17.66 2.71 -1.00
C ASN A 423 16.30 3.19 -1.53
N ILE A 424 16.07 3.06 -2.83
CA ILE A 424 14.77 3.32 -3.45
C ILE A 424 14.30 2.01 -4.06
N ASN A 425 13.40 1.34 -3.35
CA ASN A 425 12.78 0.10 -3.82
C ASN A 425 11.67 0.45 -4.82
N MET A 426 11.97 0.17 -6.08
CA MET A 426 11.04 0.38 -7.20
C MET A 426 9.95 -0.69 -7.30
N PHE A 427 10.12 -1.81 -6.59
CA PHE A 427 9.22 -2.95 -6.65
C PHE A 427 9.05 -3.45 -5.22
N GLY A 428 8.02 -2.97 -4.52
CA GLY A 428 7.70 -3.49 -3.19
C GLY A 428 7.55 -5.02 -3.24
N GLY A 429 8.50 -5.74 -2.65
CA GLY A 429 8.38 -7.12 -2.17
C GLY A 429 7.98 -8.26 -3.12
N ILE A 430 7.51 -8.04 -4.35
CA ILE A 430 7.11 -9.12 -5.25
C ILE A 430 8.10 -9.26 -6.39
N SER A 431 8.75 -10.43 -6.41
CA SER A 431 9.41 -10.96 -7.59
C SER A 431 8.37 -11.27 -8.66
N VAL A 432 8.08 -10.31 -9.54
CA VAL A 432 7.67 -10.65 -10.90
C VAL A 432 8.42 -9.77 -11.88
N SER A 433 9.17 -10.45 -12.72
CA SER A 433 9.78 -9.99 -13.95
C SER A 433 8.74 -9.31 -14.86
N SER A 434 8.47 -8.02 -14.67
CA SER A 434 7.86 -7.19 -15.71
C SER A 434 8.06 -5.70 -15.41
N ASN A 435 8.59 -5.00 -16.41
CA ASN A 435 8.89 -3.57 -16.46
C ASN A 435 7.65 -2.67 -16.31
N GLY A 436 7.01 -2.65 -15.15
CA GLY A 436 6.05 -1.61 -14.75
C GLY A 436 6.77 -0.47 -14.03
N PRO A 437 6.36 0.80 -14.19
CA PRO A 437 7.07 1.91 -13.59
C PRO A 437 6.53 2.05 -12.17
N TYR A 438 7.26 1.54 -11.17
CA TYR A 438 6.96 1.76 -9.75
C TYR A 438 8.27 2.07 -9.02
N GLY A 439 8.21 2.76 -7.88
CA GLY A 439 9.31 3.56 -7.32
C GLY A 439 9.17 5.07 -7.51
N CYS A 440 10.09 5.85 -6.96
CA CYS A 440 10.10 7.32 -6.99
C CYS A 440 10.36 7.88 -8.41
N GLN A 441 9.49 7.57 -9.37
CA GLN A 441 9.63 7.91 -10.80
C GLN A 441 9.68 9.39 -11.07
N LEU A 442 9.07 10.19 -10.21
CA LEU A 442 9.04 11.64 -10.31
C LEU A 442 10.20 12.30 -9.55
N LEU A 443 11.13 11.52 -8.98
CA LEU A 443 12.30 12.07 -8.32
C LEU A 443 13.15 12.78 -9.37
N ASP A 444 13.26 14.09 -9.21
CA ASP A 444 13.94 14.98 -10.13
C ASP A 444 15.22 15.51 -9.49
N ASP A 445 15.20 15.75 -8.17
CA ASP A 445 16.27 16.41 -7.43
C ASP A 445 16.62 15.66 -6.13
N ILE A 446 17.92 15.42 -5.91
CA ILE A 446 18.48 14.99 -4.63
C ILE A 446 19.47 16.07 -4.18
N TYR A 447 19.26 16.62 -2.99
CA TYR A 447 20.14 17.62 -2.37
C TYR A 447 20.94 16.99 -1.24
N LEU A 448 22.25 16.80 -1.44
CA LEU A 448 23.17 16.37 -0.40
C LEU A 448 23.84 17.62 0.18
N LEU A 449 23.33 18.14 1.30
CA LEU A 449 23.75 19.46 1.80
C LEU A 449 25.12 19.45 2.48
N ASN A 450 25.51 18.32 3.08
CA ASN A 450 26.75 18.19 3.86
C ASN A 450 27.64 17.01 3.40
N ALA A 451 27.40 16.47 2.20
CA ALA A 451 28.20 15.35 1.66
C ALA A 451 29.46 15.88 0.93
N TYR A 452 30.62 15.74 1.57
CA TYR A 452 31.92 16.13 0.99
C TYR A 452 32.74 14.95 0.47
N GLU A 453 32.40 13.73 0.88
CA GLU A 453 33.12 12.51 0.51
C GLU A 453 32.20 11.54 -0.24
N PRO A 454 32.35 11.37 -1.57
CA PRO A 454 31.48 10.51 -2.36
C PRO A 454 31.44 9.04 -1.89
N SER A 455 32.49 8.57 -1.21
CA SER A 455 32.56 7.20 -0.67
C SER A 455 31.66 6.96 0.55
N LEU A 456 31.18 8.01 1.21
CA LEU A 456 30.25 7.93 2.34
C LEU A 456 28.77 8.02 1.90
N VAL A 457 28.53 8.12 0.59
CA VAL A 457 27.19 8.25 0.02
C VAL A 457 26.89 7.03 -0.85
N SER A 458 25.81 6.34 -0.54
CA SER A 458 25.22 5.29 -1.37
C SER A 458 23.87 5.78 -1.87
N LEU A 459 23.70 5.84 -3.19
CA LEU A 459 22.43 6.15 -3.86
C LEU A 459 22.05 4.99 -4.78
N PRO A 460 20.75 4.76 -5.03
CA PRO A 460 20.33 3.69 -5.92
C PRO A 460 20.85 3.94 -7.33
N VAL A 461 21.12 2.90 -8.10
CA VAL A 461 21.32 3.05 -9.54
C VAL A 461 19.93 3.28 -10.14
N PRO A 462 19.62 4.46 -10.72
CA PRO A 462 18.35 4.65 -11.39
C PRO A 462 18.32 3.68 -12.57
N LYS A 463 17.57 2.57 -12.48
CA LYS A 463 17.26 1.77 -13.68
C LYS A 463 16.29 2.59 -14.52
N LEU A 464 16.85 3.55 -15.26
CA LEU A 464 16.09 4.45 -16.11
C LEU A 464 15.38 3.61 -17.17
N LEU A 465 14.06 3.72 -17.20
CA LEU A 465 13.31 3.68 -18.46
C LEU A 465 14.07 4.62 -19.41
N GLU A 466 14.54 4.14 -20.55
CA GLU A 466 15.47 4.80 -21.49
C GLU A 466 15.05 6.22 -22.00
N LYS A 467 13.97 6.80 -21.45
CA LYS A 467 13.31 8.03 -21.88
C LYS A 467 13.23 9.14 -20.81
N LYS A 468 13.66 8.95 -19.54
CA LYS A 468 13.64 10.04 -18.53
C LYS A 468 15.03 10.75 -18.46
N PRO A 469 15.09 12.08 -18.30
CA PRO A 469 16.34 12.76 -17.93
C PRO A 469 16.93 12.20 -16.63
N LYS A 470 18.25 12.35 -16.47
CA LYS A 470 18.95 11.94 -15.24
C LYS A 470 18.40 12.72 -14.04
N VAL A 471 18.40 12.07 -12.88
CA VAL A 471 18.12 12.76 -11.61
C VAL A 471 19.26 13.75 -11.35
N ARG A 472 18.90 14.98 -10.95
CA ARG A 472 19.85 16.02 -10.59
C ARG A 472 20.35 15.79 -9.17
N LEU A 473 21.65 15.62 -9.04
CA LEU A 473 22.34 15.44 -7.76
C LEU A 473 23.05 16.74 -7.40
N HIS A 474 22.48 17.47 -6.45
CA HIS A 474 23.03 18.71 -5.93
C HIS A 474 23.97 18.39 -4.76
N VAL A 475 25.23 18.78 -4.86
CA VAL A 475 26.28 18.58 -3.85
C VAL A 475 26.95 19.91 -3.51
N PRO A 476 27.63 20.07 -2.37
CA PRO A 476 28.36 21.31 -2.07
C PRO A 476 29.34 21.65 -3.19
N GLU A 477 29.46 22.93 -3.57
CA GLU A 477 30.34 23.36 -4.67
C GLU A 477 31.77 22.84 -4.50
N ASP A 478 32.27 22.85 -3.25
CA ASP A 478 33.61 22.37 -2.90
C ASP A 478 33.79 20.85 -3.11
N ALA A 479 32.69 20.08 -3.08
CA ALA A 479 32.67 18.64 -3.29
C ALA A 479 32.40 18.25 -4.76
N LEU A 480 31.97 19.19 -5.61
CA LEU A 480 31.56 18.94 -7.00
C LEU A 480 32.64 18.20 -7.81
N SER A 481 33.90 18.58 -7.63
CA SER A 481 35.03 17.96 -8.32
C SER A 481 35.24 16.50 -7.91
N ALA A 482 35.06 16.18 -6.63
CA ALA A 482 35.20 14.83 -6.09
C ALA A 482 34.09 13.89 -6.60
N PHE A 483 32.84 14.37 -6.60
CA PHE A 483 31.71 13.60 -7.14
C PHE A 483 31.86 13.35 -8.66
N LYS A 484 32.29 14.36 -9.43
CA LYS A 484 32.54 14.22 -10.88
C LYS A 484 33.74 13.32 -11.20
N ALA A 485 34.69 13.13 -10.29
CA ALA A 485 35.84 12.24 -10.51
C ALA A 485 35.48 10.74 -10.48
N VAL A 486 34.32 10.35 -9.92
CA VAL A 486 33.87 8.97 -9.85
C VAL A 486 32.91 8.67 -11.02
N PRO A 487 33.28 7.79 -11.98
CA PRO A 487 32.54 7.60 -13.24
C PRO A 487 31.08 7.15 -13.07
N GLU A 488 30.79 6.38 -12.04
CA GLU A 488 29.45 5.84 -11.75
C GLU A 488 28.43 6.95 -11.48
N TRP A 489 28.83 8.02 -10.77
CA TRP A 489 27.95 9.16 -10.51
C TRP A 489 27.55 9.88 -11.79
N ASN A 490 28.52 10.18 -12.67
CA ASN A 490 28.23 10.85 -13.94
C ASN A 490 27.40 9.98 -14.89
N THR A 491 27.50 8.65 -14.76
CA THR A 491 26.69 7.71 -15.55
C THR A 491 25.22 7.81 -15.16
N ASN A 492 24.94 7.92 -13.85
CA ASN A 492 23.61 7.79 -13.28
C ASN A 492 22.91 9.13 -12.99
N TYR A 493 23.67 10.21 -12.77
CA TYR A 493 23.16 11.50 -12.27
C TYR A 493 23.69 12.69 -13.07
N GLU A 494 22.94 13.78 -13.05
CA GLU A 494 23.42 15.11 -13.44
C GLU A 494 23.93 15.83 -12.18
N ILE A 495 25.24 16.00 -12.04
CA ILE A 495 25.86 16.52 -10.80
C ILE A 495 26.01 18.04 -10.88
N ILE A 496 25.38 18.73 -9.93
CA ILE A 496 25.27 20.19 -9.86
C ILE A 496 25.86 20.66 -8.51
N GLY A 497 26.63 21.75 -8.54
CA GLY A 497 27.18 22.35 -7.33
C GLY A 497 26.18 23.31 -6.66
N ILE A 498 26.10 23.25 -5.33
CA ILE A 498 25.31 24.15 -4.49
C ILE A 498 26.22 25.31 -4.07
N PRO A 499 25.94 26.56 -4.48
CA PRO A 499 26.76 27.71 -4.13
C PRO A 499 26.87 27.92 -2.61
N ALA A 500 28.06 28.32 -2.16
CA ALA A 500 28.32 28.62 -0.75
C ALA A 500 27.34 29.66 -0.19
N GLY A 501 26.75 29.37 0.98
CA GLY A 501 25.72 30.20 1.62
C GLY A 501 24.27 29.82 1.29
N GLN A 502 24.04 28.91 0.33
CA GLN A 502 22.73 28.29 0.11
C GLN A 502 22.50 27.04 0.97
N SER A 503 23.47 26.57 1.76
CA SER A 503 23.34 25.37 2.62
C SER A 503 22.25 25.42 3.69
N LYS A 504 21.70 26.62 3.98
CA LYS A 504 20.53 26.82 4.86
C LYS A 504 19.22 26.90 4.07
N ILE A 505 18.99 25.96 3.17
CA ILE A 505 17.74 25.83 2.45
C ILE A 505 16.65 25.51 3.49
N LYS A 506 15.86 26.47 3.99
CA LYS A 506 14.64 26.17 4.79
C LYS A 506 13.47 25.68 3.91
N SER A 507 13.57 26.01 2.65
CA SER A 507 12.74 25.65 1.51
C SER A 507 13.54 26.20 0.34
N VAL A 508 13.90 25.44 -0.70
CA VAL A 508 14.37 26.11 -1.92
C VAL A 508 13.14 26.87 -2.40
N PRO A 509 13.13 28.20 -2.50
CA PRO A 509 12.22 28.81 -3.45
C PRO A 509 12.75 28.32 -4.78
N MET A 510 12.14 27.27 -5.32
CA MET A 510 12.55 26.70 -6.59
C MET A 510 12.70 27.86 -7.58
N PRO A 511 13.80 27.96 -8.35
CA PRO A 511 13.69 28.69 -9.59
C PRO A 511 12.50 28.07 -10.32
N LEU A 512 11.49 28.89 -10.61
CA LEU A 512 10.37 28.52 -11.44
C LEU A 512 10.98 28.05 -12.77
N GLU A 513 11.27 26.75 -12.93
CA GLU A 513 11.66 26.21 -14.22
C GLU A 513 10.40 26.22 -15.09
N THR A 514 10.17 27.38 -15.69
CA THR A 514 9.16 27.60 -16.71
C THR A 514 9.67 26.96 -17.98
N VAL A 515 9.21 25.76 -18.29
CA VAL A 515 9.40 25.22 -19.64
C VAL A 515 8.53 26.04 -20.58
N HIS A 516 9.17 26.80 -21.47
CA HIS A 516 8.49 27.61 -22.46
C HIS A 516 8.16 26.75 -23.68
N TYR A 517 6.88 26.71 -24.06
CA TYR A 517 6.43 26.07 -25.27
C TYR A 517 6.00 27.12 -26.30
N GLY A 518 6.37 26.92 -27.56
CA GLY A 518 5.76 27.61 -28.68
C GLY A 518 4.30 27.20 -28.85
N ILE A 519 3.55 27.97 -29.64
CA ILE A 519 2.16 27.64 -30.00
C ILE A 519 2.02 26.30 -30.76
N ASP A 520 3.12 25.81 -31.34
CA ASP A 520 3.23 24.51 -32.00
C ASP A 520 3.51 23.36 -31.02
N GLY A 521 3.62 23.66 -29.71
CA GLY A 521 3.85 22.69 -28.65
C GLY A 521 5.31 22.26 -28.49
N ARG A 522 6.26 22.87 -29.20
CA ARG A 522 7.70 22.58 -29.07
C ARG A 522 8.33 23.43 -27.98
N VAL A 523 9.33 22.89 -27.29
CA VAL A 523 10.12 23.64 -26.30
C VAL A 523 10.93 24.71 -27.01
N ILE A 524 10.86 25.94 -26.51
CA ILE A 524 11.56 27.11 -27.05
C ILE A 524 12.40 27.78 -25.96
N ASP A 525 13.47 28.46 -26.38
CA ASP A 525 14.30 29.26 -25.47
C ASP A 525 13.46 30.39 -24.87
N GLU A 526 13.65 30.70 -23.59
CA GLU A 526 12.86 31.70 -22.86
C GLU A 526 12.92 33.11 -23.46
N ASN A 527 13.99 33.41 -24.21
CA ASN A 527 14.22 34.69 -24.88
C ASN A 527 13.74 34.72 -26.35
N THR A 528 13.16 33.62 -26.84
CA THR A 528 12.62 33.56 -28.21
C THR A 528 11.47 34.57 -28.33
N PRO A 529 11.46 35.50 -29.30
CA PRO A 529 10.31 36.38 -29.48
C PRO A 529 9.08 35.58 -29.93
N GLY A 530 7.95 35.75 -29.24
CA GLY A 530 6.74 35.01 -29.57
C GLY A 530 5.77 34.83 -28.41
N LEU A 531 4.67 34.10 -28.67
CA LEU A 531 3.71 33.72 -27.65
C LEU A 531 4.14 32.41 -27.01
N HIS A 532 4.48 32.45 -25.72
CA HIS A 532 4.91 31.31 -24.94
C HIS A 532 3.72 30.76 -24.17
N ILE A 533 3.55 29.45 -24.24
CA ILE A 533 2.71 28.68 -23.32
C ILE A 533 3.66 28.15 -22.25
N ILE A 534 3.49 28.64 -21.04
CA ILE A 534 4.34 28.32 -19.90
C ILE A 534 3.57 27.39 -18.99
N ARG A 535 4.07 26.17 -18.81
CA ARG A 535 3.48 25.23 -17.86
C ARG A 535 4.19 25.35 -16.52
N MET A 536 3.43 25.70 -15.49
CA MET A 536 3.91 25.82 -14.11
C MET A 536 3.87 24.44 -13.44
N ARG A 537 4.72 24.24 -12.41
CA ARG A 537 4.78 22.97 -11.66
C ARG A 537 3.49 22.62 -10.91
N ASP A 538 2.66 23.60 -10.55
CA ASP A 538 1.33 23.39 -9.94
C ASP A 538 0.25 22.98 -10.95
N GLY A 539 0.63 22.72 -12.22
CA GLY A 539 -0.28 22.36 -13.29
C GLY A 539 -0.97 23.56 -13.96
N LYS A 540 -0.77 24.79 -13.47
CA LYS A 540 -1.29 25.99 -14.15
C LYS A 540 -0.55 26.24 -15.45
N VAL A 541 -1.28 26.76 -16.43
CA VAL A 541 -0.73 27.16 -17.72
C VAL A 541 -0.88 28.66 -17.88
N ILE A 542 0.24 29.35 -18.10
CA ILE A 542 0.31 30.80 -18.29
C ILE A 542 0.65 31.08 -19.75
N LYS A 543 0.00 32.08 -20.37
CA LYS A 543 0.35 32.56 -21.71
C LYS A 543 1.11 33.87 -21.57
N ARG A 544 2.31 33.95 -22.13
CA ARG A 544 3.18 35.14 -22.05
C ARG A 544 3.67 35.52 -23.43
N LEU A 545 3.49 36.79 -23.81
CA LEU A 545 4.09 37.33 -25.03
C LEU A 545 5.49 37.86 -24.68
N VAL A 546 6.51 37.25 -25.27
CA VAL A 546 7.91 37.68 -25.17
C VAL A 546 8.21 38.55 -26.38
N LYS A 547 8.63 39.80 -26.13
CA LYS A 547 8.82 40.83 -27.16
C LYS A 547 10.20 40.78 -27.77
#